data_AF-A0A1Q9ESK5-F1
#
_entry.id   AF-A0A1Q9ESK5-F1
#
_cell.length_a   1.000
_cell.length_b   1.000
_cell.length_c   1.000
_cell.angle_alpha   90.00
_cell.angle_beta   90.00
_cell.angle_gamma   90.00
#
_symmetry.space_group_name_H-M   'P 1'
#
loop_
_entity.id
_entity.type
_entity.pdbx_description
1 polymer ?
#
loop_
_entity_poly.entity_id
_entity_poly.type
_entity_poly.pdbx_seq_one_letter_code
_entity_poly.pdbx_strand_id
1 'polypeptide(L)'
;MLAISAGSSSQSSQRLLSPGTRTTLAASSTGITPRGLRRSPWSLSSERSTVAPAPPAPPAPPAPPAPPAPPAPVSSRQQPAPGTSKSSSQSRLQTDKNASPRLPKASQNRRCQSTSALEVAHDQGYTWPAAAQCWKVLELMAPMKAAIEATVNPARQGSVAQPQAADVEKLRQHCAVMTAAAAELQQVLSQDTRTAETSDGGTGGCFVPKSQNSSANAVQAKQRSEAEVLQLEETCQKLKDEVASLEGQGARADDLEEVAASLRRRVAELRAEEAKAAALRNECRELRFQIAELVASVVDDPAAEREELKVRLQGLSQGGC
;
A
#
# COMPACT_ATOMS: atom_id res chain seq x y z
N MET A 1 53.04 -2.96 -30.09
CA MET A 1 52.04 -3.24 -31.13
C MET A 1 51.16 -4.38 -30.67
N LEU A 2 49.92 -4.08 -30.29
CA LEU A 2 48.71 -4.90 -30.40
C LEU A 2 47.58 -4.03 -29.84
N ALA A 3 46.86 -3.38 -30.76
CA ALA A 3 45.78 -2.45 -30.46
C ALA A 3 44.47 -3.23 -30.31
N ILE A 4 43.83 -3.10 -29.15
CA ILE A 4 42.48 -3.64 -28.92
C ILE A 4 41.50 -2.51 -29.25
N SER A 5 40.83 -2.65 -30.40
CA SER A 5 39.65 -1.85 -30.76
C SER A 5 38.43 -2.43 -30.06
N ALA A 6 37.78 -1.64 -29.20
CA ALA A 6 36.43 -1.91 -28.72
C ALA A 6 35.49 -0.87 -29.35
N GLY A 7 34.54 -1.37 -30.13
CA GLY A 7 33.66 -0.59 -30.98
C GLY A 7 32.45 0.00 -30.27
N SER A 8 31.93 1.04 -30.92
CA SER A 8 30.52 1.35 -31.20
C SER A 8 29.49 1.14 -30.09
N SER A 9 28.98 2.23 -29.50
CA SER A 9 27.86 3.03 -30.04
C SER A 9 26.50 2.38 -29.78
N SER A 10 25.88 2.78 -28.67
CA SER A 10 24.46 2.56 -28.41
C SER A 10 23.86 3.89 -27.97
N GLN A 11 23.48 4.70 -28.98
CA GLN A 11 22.59 5.84 -28.80
C GLN A 11 21.21 5.31 -28.43
N SER A 12 20.83 5.46 -27.16
CA SER A 12 19.47 5.19 -26.71
C SER A 12 18.80 6.51 -26.31
N SER A 13 18.03 7.03 -27.27
CA SER A 13 16.87 7.92 -27.14
C SER A 13 16.63 8.54 -25.76
N GLN A 14 17.17 9.75 -25.54
CA GLN A 14 16.59 10.66 -24.56
C GLN A 14 15.30 11.23 -25.15
N ARG A 15 14.16 10.73 -24.68
CA ARG A 15 12.86 11.39 -24.89
C ARG A 15 12.85 12.68 -24.08
N LEU A 16 12.86 13.80 -24.80
CA LEU A 16 12.51 15.13 -24.33
C LEU A 16 11.11 15.08 -23.68
N LEU A 17 11.07 15.12 -22.35
CA LEU A 17 9.86 15.48 -21.61
C LEU A 17 9.86 16.99 -21.44
N SER A 18 8.88 17.62 -22.06
CA SER A 18 8.57 19.04 -22.01
C SER A 18 8.47 19.54 -20.56
N PRO A 19 8.97 20.76 -20.24
CA PRO A 19 8.74 21.38 -18.96
C PRO A 19 7.29 21.87 -18.90
N GLY A 20 6.46 21.16 -18.13
CA GLY A 20 5.12 21.61 -17.76
C GLY A 20 5.20 22.91 -16.96
N THR A 21 4.48 23.91 -17.45
CA THR A 21 4.22 25.21 -16.84
C THR A 21 3.94 25.11 -15.34
N ARG A 22 4.91 25.55 -14.53
CA ARG A 22 4.69 25.90 -13.13
C ARG A 22 3.84 27.17 -13.08
N THR A 23 2.58 27.02 -12.71
CA THR A 23 1.74 28.12 -12.25
C THR A 23 2.30 28.60 -10.90
N THR A 24 3.17 29.61 -10.94
CA THR A 24 3.58 30.38 -9.77
C THR A 24 2.41 31.24 -9.34
N LEU A 25 1.67 30.81 -8.31
CA LEU A 25 0.80 31.70 -7.57
C LEU A 25 1.70 32.68 -6.80
N ALA A 26 1.57 33.95 -7.17
CA ALA A 26 2.21 35.08 -6.53
C ALA A 26 1.77 35.15 -5.06
N ALA A 27 2.66 34.78 -4.14
CA ALA A 27 2.55 35.21 -2.76
C ALA A 27 3.04 36.65 -2.68
N SER A 28 2.12 37.56 -2.40
CA SER A 28 2.37 38.97 -2.19
C SER A 28 3.47 39.17 -1.14
N SER A 29 4.56 39.74 -1.62
CA SER A 29 5.71 40.23 -0.87
C SER A 29 5.30 41.45 -0.03
N THR A 30 4.97 41.24 1.24
CA THR A 30 4.99 42.32 2.23
C THR A 30 6.38 42.42 2.86
N GLY A 31 7.14 43.39 2.35
CA GLY A 31 7.84 44.39 3.16
C GLY A 31 8.77 43.91 4.26
N ILE A 32 10.03 43.75 3.88
CA ILE A 32 11.20 43.77 4.75
C ILE A 32 11.27 45.12 5.51
N THR A 33 11.39 45.07 6.84
CA THR A 33 12.11 46.09 7.62
C THR A 33 12.98 45.40 8.68
N PRO A 34 14.32 45.41 8.56
CA PRO A 34 15.22 45.01 9.63
C PRO A 34 15.62 46.28 10.37
N ARG A 35 14.98 46.54 11.52
CA ARG A 35 15.39 47.64 12.40
C ARG A 35 15.88 47.08 13.72
N GLY A 36 17.18 47.28 13.96
CA GLY A 36 17.68 47.62 15.27
C GLY A 36 18.11 46.46 16.16
N LEU A 37 19.36 46.04 15.98
CA LEU A 37 20.20 45.62 17.09
C LEU A 37 20.21 46.73 18.15
N ARG A 38 19.44 46.57 19.23
CA ARG A 38 19.74 47.20 20.52
C ARG A 38 19.80 46.12 21.59
N ARG A 39 21.04 45.80 21.94
CA ARG A 39 21.40 45.31 23.27
C ARG A 39 20.80 46.28 24.30
N SER A 40 20.03 45.76 25.24
CA SER A 40 19.81 46.42 26.53
C SER A 40 19.90 45.41 27.67
N PRO A 41 20.41 45.86 28.82
CA PRO A 41 20.89 45.00 29.89
C PRO A 41 19.77 44.67 30.89
N TRP A 42 19.84 43.46 31.44
CA TRP A 42 19.56 43.11 32.84
C TRP A 42 18.97 44.26 33.69
N SER A 43 17.65 44.41 33.67
CA SER A 43 16.91 45.14 34.70
C SER A 43 16.30 44.12 35.66
N LEU A 44 16.97 43.94 36.79
CA LEU A 44 16.43 43.33 38.00
C LEU A 44 15.36 44.27 38.57
N SER A 45 14.10 44.06 38.18
CA SER A 45 12.96 44.63 38.90
C SER A 45 12.44 43.58 39.86
N SER A 46 12.79 43.75 41.13
CA SER A 46 12.18 43.06 42.27
C SER A 46 10.71 43.48 42.41
N GLU A 47 9.82 42.81 41.69
CA GLU A 47 8.40 42.85 42.02
C GLU A 47 8.12 41.79 43.09
N ARG A 48 7.95 42.27 44.32
CA ARG A 48 7.47 41.50 45.46
C ARG A 48 6.00 41.17 45.22
N SER A 49 5.77 40.14 44.41
CA SER A 49 4.45 39.58 44.17
C SER A 49 4.05 38.77 45.40
N THR A 50 3.00 39.22 46.08
CA THR A 50 2.33 38.48 47.15
C THR A 50 1.64 37.28 46.52
N VAL A 51 2.38 36.17 46.42
CA VAL A 51 1.90 34.89 45.88
C VAL A 51 0.87 34.33 46.85
N ALA A 52 -0.40 34.32 46.43
CA ALA A 52 -1.44 33.52 47.08
C ALA A 52 -0.98 32.05 47.11
N PRO A 53 -1.19 31.32 48.22
CA PRO A 53 -0.75 29.93 48.34
C PRO A 53 -1.35 29.10 47.21
N ALA A 54 -0.48 28.45 46.44
CA ALA A 54 -0.88 27.58 45.35
C ALA A 54 -1.85 26.50 45.87
N PRO A 55 -2.95 26.22 45.16
CA PRO A 55 -3.84 25.13 45.53
C PRO A 55 -3.04 23.82 45.62
N PRO A 56 -3.38 22.93 46.57
CA PRO A 56 -2.70 21.65 46.71
C PRO A 56 -2.75 20.88 45.40
N ALA A 57 -1.60 20.37 44.97
CA ALA A 57 -1.49 19.60 43.74
C ALA A 57 -2.48 18.42 43.79
N PRO A 58 -3.21 18.14 42.70
CA PRO A 58 -4.09 16.98 42.63
C PRO A 58 -3.26 15.70 42.88
N PRO A 59 -3.85 14.69 43.56
CA PRO A 59 -3.17 13.42 43.80
C PRO A 59 -2.72 12.81 42.48
N ALA A 60 -1.48 12.30 42.45
CA ALA A 60 -0.92 11.64 41.27
C ALA A 60 -1.84 10.49 40.84
N PRO A 61 -2.13 10.34 39.54
CA PRO A 61 -2.92 9.21 39.05
C PRO A 61 -2.22 7.90 39.42
N PRO A 62 -2.99 6.83 39.70
CA PRO A 62 -2.43 5.52 40.01
C PRO A 62 -1.56 5.05 38.84
N ALA A 63 -0.37 4.53 39.16
CA ALA A 63 0.53 3.99 38.16
C ALA A 63 -0.17 2.89 37.34
N PRO A 64 -0.03 2.89 36.00
CA PRO A 64 -0.60 1.83 35.18
C PRO A 64 -0.04 0.46 35.60
N PRO A 65 -0.85 -0.61 35.52
CA PRO A 65 -0.39 -1.95 35.84
C PRO A 65 0.80 -2.32 34.95
N ALA A 66 1.83 -2.92 35.57
CA ALA A 66 3.00 -3.38 34.84
C ALA A 66 2.58 -4.38 33.74
N PRO A 67 3.13 -4.27 32.52
CA PRO A 67 2.84 -5.23 31.47
C PRO A 67 3.27 -6.64 31.90
N PRO A 68 2.53 -7.69 31.46
CA PRO A 68 2.89 -9.06 31.77
C PRO A 68 4.30 -9.37 31.27
N ALA A 69 5.08 -10.05 32.11
CA ALA A 69 6.44 -10.47 31.75
C ALA A 69 6.40 -11.36 30.50
N PRO A 70 7.32 -11.15 29.53
CA PRO A 70 7.39 -12.00 28.35
C PRO A 70 7.64 -13.46 28.74
N PRO A 71 7.05 -14.43 28.02
CA PRO A 71 7.28 -15.84 28.27
C PRO A 71 8.77 -16.16 28.11
N ALA A 72 9.31 -16.94 29.05
CA ALA A 72 10.70 -17.38 29.02
C ALA A 72 11.01 -18.12 27.70
N PRO A 73 12.20 -17.92 27.11
CA PRO A 73 12.57 -18.59 25.87
C PRO A 73 12.56 -20.11 26.09
N VAL A 74 11.73 -20.80 25.32
CA VAL A 74 11.69 -22.26 25.26
C VAL A 74 13.07 -22.73 24.80
N SER A 75 13.81 -23.39 25.70
CA SER A 75 15.08 -24.05 25.40
C SER A 75 14.93 -24.93 24.17
N SER A 76 15.49 -24.45 23.06
CA SER A 76 15.57 -25.21 21.82
C SER A 76 16.43 -26.44 22.06
N ARG A 77 15.75 -27.57 21.91
CA ARG A 77 16.24 -28.94 21.99
C ARG A 77 17.48 -29.11 21.09
N GLN A 78 18.54 -29.66 21.68
CA GLN A 78 19.80 -30.08 21.06
C GLN A 78 19.64 -30.60 19.63
N GLN A 79 20.30 -29.93 18.67
CA GLN A 79 20.71 -30.57 17.42
C GLN A 79 21.99 -31.39 17.68
N PRO A 80 22.07 -32.64 17.20
CA PRO A 80 23.30 -33.41 17.24
C PRO A 80 24.31 -32.92 16.18
N ALA A 81 25.59 -33.06 16.51
CA ALA A 81 26.75 -32.54 15.81
C ALA A 81 26.89 -33.02 14.34
N PRO A 82 27.53 -32.21 13.47
CA PRO A 82 27.84 -32.61 12.10
C PRO A 82 28.98 -33.64 12.10
N GLY A 83 28.66 -34.83 11.63
CA GLY A 83 29.63 -35.90 11.40
C GLY A 83 30.66 -35.52 10.35
N THR A 84 31.92 -35.68 10.73
CA THR A 84 33.10 -35.63 9.87
C THR A 84 33.09 -36.79 8.88
N SER A 85 32.74 -36.53 7.62
CA SER A 85 32.97 -37.50 6.54
C SER A 85 34.15 -37.05 5.69
N LYS A 86 35.17 -37.91 5.72
CA LYS A 86 36.48 -37.78 5.12
C LYS A 86 36.41 -37.79 3.60
N SER A 87 37.30 -36.96 3.04
CA SER A 87 37.99 -37.11 1.76
C SER A 87 38.14 -38.55 1.28
N SER A 88 37.72 -38.86 0.06
CA SER A 88 38.44 -39.82 -0.79
C SER A 88 38.05 -39.74 -2.27
N SER A 89 39.08 -39.53 -3.08
CA SER A 89 39.30 -40.12 -4.41
C SER A 89 38.55 -39.56 -5.63
N GLN A 90 39.29 -38.69 -6.31
CA GLN A 90 39.39 -38.62 -7.77
C GLN A 90 39.41 -40.02 -8.41
N SER A 91 38.62 -40.22 -9.47
CA SER A 91 39.00 -41.15 -10.54
C SER A 91 38.26 -40.84 -11.85
N ARG A 92 39.08 -40.57 -12.87
CA ARG A 92 38.93 -40.92 -14.29
C ARG A 92 37.66 -40.52 -15.07
N LEU A 93 37.91 -39.64 -16.04
CA LEU A 93 37.78 -39.90 -17.48
C LEU A 93 36.75 -40.96 -17.89
N GLN A 94 35.64 -40.52 -18.48
CA GLN A 94 35.07 -41.19 -19.66
C GLN A 94 34.19 -40.23 -20.47
N THR A 95 34.72 -39.89 -21.64
CA THR A 95 34.02 -39.48 -22.85
C THR A 95 33.04 -40.55 -23.29
N ASP A 96 31.81 -40.17 -23.64
CA ASP A 96 30.96 -40.74 -24.71
C ASP A 96 29.74 -39.80 -24.88
N LYS A 97 29.57 -39.06 -25.98
CA LYS A 97 29.04 -39.51 -27.28
C LYS A 97 27.93 -40.56 -27.14
N ASN A 98 26.66 -40.14 -27.06
CA ASN A 98 25.68 -40.46 -28.11
C ASN A 98 24.24 -40.06 -27.77
N ALA A 99 23.50 -39.81 -28.85
CA ALA A 99 22.07 -40.07 -29.03
C ALA A 99 21.07 -39.18 -28.26
N SER A 100 20.66 -38.10 -28.93
CA SER A 100 19.27 -37.65 -28.92
C SER A 100 18.34 -38.74 -29.45
N PRO A 101 17.18 -38.98 -28.82
CA PRO A 101 16.02 -39.51 -29.51
C PRO A 101 15.11 -38.33 -29.89
N ARG A 102 14.97 -38.14 -31.20
CA ARG A 102 13.88 -37.37 -31.81
C ARG A 102 12.55 -38.02 -31.41
N LEU A 103 11.66 -37.25 -30.79
CA LEU A 103 10.25 -37.61 -30.67
C LEU A 103 9.45 -37.00 -31.83
N PRO A 104 8.44 -37.72 -32.36
CA PRO A 104 7.76 -37.37 -33.59
C PRO A 104 6.76 -36.23 -33.42
N LYS A 105 6.69 -35.40 -34.47
CA LYS A 105 5.61 -34.45 -34.76
C LYS A 105 4.34 -35.23 -35.09
N ALA A 106 3.26 -35.07 -34.33
CA ALA A 106 1.89 -35.30 -34.78
C ALA A 106 0.88 -34.66 -33.79
N SER A 107 -0.29 -34.28 -34.32
CA SER A 107 -1.44 -33.64 -33.64
C SER A 107 -1.33 -32.11 -33.57
N GLN A 108 -1.47 -31.38 -34.69
CA GLN A 108 -2.70 -31.23 -35.47
C GLN A 108 -3.88 -30.69 -34.63
N ASN A 109 -3.86 -29.38 -34.45
CA ASN A 109 -4.97 -28.49 -34.81
C ASN A 109 -6.37 -28.89 -34.30
N ARG A 110 -6.71 -28.48 -33.08
CA ARG A 110 -8.08 -28.09 -32.72
C ARG A 110 -8.06 -26.72 -32.07
N ARG A 111 -7.81 -25.70 -32.89
CA ARG A 111 -8.20 -24.32 -32.57
C ARG A 111 -9.73 -24.28 -32.64
N CYS A 112 -10.38 -24.34 -31.48
CA CYS A 112 -11.79 -23.96 -31.36
C CYS A 112 -11.92 -22.48 -31.73
N GLN A 113 -12.22 -22.21 -32.99
CA GLN A 113 -12.74 -20.92 -33.43
C GLN A 113 -14.21 -20.86 -33.01
N SER A 114 -14.47 -20.53 -31.75
CA SER A 114 -15.82 -20.23 -31.25
C SER A 114 -16.03 -18.72 -31.19
N THR A 115 -15.72 -18.01 -32.27
CA THR A 115 -15.86 -16.54 -32.38
C THR A 115 -16.82 -16.13 -33.49
N SER A 116 -17.85 -16.93 -33.78
CA SER A 116 -18.79 -16.60 -34.89
C SER A 116 -20.26 -16.91 -34.60
N ALA A 117 -20.64 -17.07 -33.33
CA ALA A 117 -22.05 -17.31 -32.95
C ALA A 117 -22.66 -16.23 -32.06
N LEU A 118 -21.91 -15.19 -31.64
CA LEU A 118 -22.42 -14.17 -30.71
C LEU A 118 -22.79 -12.82 -31.35
N GLU A 119 -22.47 -12.58 -32.63
CA GLU A 119 -22.81 -11.31 -33.30
C GLU A 119 -24.18 -11.32 -34.00
N VAL A 120 -24.90 -12.45 -34.04
CA VAL A 120 -26.23 -12.52 -34.70
C VAL A 120 -27.39 -12.23 -33.73
N ALA A 121 -27.14 -12.08 -32.43
CA ALA A 121 -28.19 -11.79 -31.45
C ALA A 121 -28.50 -10.28 -31.28
N HIS A 122 -27.81 -9.41 -32.01
CA HIS A 122 -27.90 -7.96 -31.78
C HIS A 122 -29.05 -7.25 -32.52
N ASP A 123 -29.84 -7.99 -33.32
CA ASP A 123 -30.86 -7.42 -34.21
C ASP A 123 -32.31 -7.85 -33.89
N GLN A 124 -32.53 -8.58 -32.79
CA GLN A 124 -33.87 -8.87 -32.28
C GLN A 124 -34.02 -8.18 -30.93
N GLY A 125 -34.79 -7.09 -30.89
CA GLY A 125 -34.96 -6.14 -29.78
C GLY A 125 -35.51 -6.67 -28.44
N TYR A 126 -35.11 -7.87 -28.03
CA TYR A 126 -35.31 -8.41 -26.69
C TYR A 126 -34.10 -8.03 -25.82
N THR A 127 -34.02 -6.75 -25.44
CA THR A 127 -33.09 -6.32 -24.39
C THR A 127 -33.65 -6.80 -23.05
N TRP A 128 -33.31 -8.01 -22.64
CA TRP A 128 -33.53 -8.45 -21.27
C TRP A 128 -32.68 -7.54 -20.36
N PRO A 129 -33.27 -6.67 -19.51
CA PRO A 129 -32.50 -5.70 -18.73
C PRO A 129 -31.46 -6.37 -17.83
N ALA A 130 -31.77 -7.59 -17.37
CA ALA A 130 -30.87 -8.44 -16.62
C ALA A 130 -29.63 -8.88 -17.43
N ALA A 131 -29.76 -9.14 -18.74
CA ALA A 131 -28.63 -9.49 -19.59
C ALA A 131 -27.64 -8.33 -19.74
N ALA A 132 -28.14 -7.09 -19.83
CA ALA A 132 -27.31 -5.89 -19.85
C ALA A 132 -26.54 -5.69 -18.53
N GLN A 133 -27.16 -6.00 -17.40
CA GLN A 133 -26.49 -5.95 -16.09
C GLN A 133 -25.42 -7.05 -15.95
N CYS A 134 -25.70 -8.28 -16.37
CA CYS A 134 -24.72 -9.36 -16.39
C CYS A 134 -23.51 -9.02 -17.28
N TRP A 135 -23.75 -8.38 -18.43
CA TRP A 135 -22.67 -7.97 -19.33
C TRP A 135 -21.76 -6.91 -18.71
N LYS A 136 -22.33 -5.95 -18.00
CA LYS A 136 -21.59 -4.90 -17.30
C LYS A 136 -20.70 -5.46 -16.18
N VAL A 137 -21.17 -6.49 -15.48
CA VAL A 137 -20.38 -7.24 -14.50
C VAL A 137 -19.22 -7.98 -15.18
N LEU A 138 -19.46 -8.65 -16.31
CA LEU A 138 -18.40 -9.34 -17.06
C LEU A 138 -17.33 -8.37 -17.57
N GLU A 139 -17.72 -7.17 -18.00
CA GLU A 139 -16.80 -6.13 -18.44
C GLU A 139 -15.95 -5.58 -17.28
N LEU A 140 -16.56 -5.35 -16.10
CA LEU A 140 -15.85 -5.01 -14.87
C LEU A 140 -14.90 -6.12 -14.38
N MET A 141 -15.20 -7.39 -14.72
CA MET A 141 -14.36 -8.55 -14.39
C MET A 141 -13.20 -8.78 -15.36
N ALA A 142 -13.16 -8.13 -16.53
CA ALA A 142 -12.08 -8.29 -17.52
C ALA A 142 -10.66 -8.08 -16.97
N PRO A 143 -10.35 -7.02 -16.18
CA PRO A 143 -9.02 -6.83 -15.61
C PRO A 143 -8.65 -7.90 -14.56
N MET A 144 -9.62 -8.37 -13.77
CA MET A 144 -9.40 -9.47 -12.81
C MET A 144 -9.09 -10.78 -13.53
N LYS A 145 -9.83 -11.09 -14.60
CA LYS A 145 -9.57 -12.26 -15.43
C LYS A 145 -8.17 -12.19 -16.05
N ALA A 146 -7.76 -11.03 -16.56
CA ALA A 146 -6.41 -10.82 -17.08
C ALA A 146 -5.32 -11.02 -16.01
N ALA A 147 -5.55 -10.55 -14.77
CA ALA A 147 -4.63 -10.75 -13.65
C ALA A 147 -4.53 -12.22 -13.21
N ILE A 148 -5.65 -12.95 -13.23
CA ILE A 148 -5.68 -14.40 -12.93
C ILE A 148 -4.98 -15.18 -14.07
N GLU A 149 -5.25 -14.86 -15.33
CA GLU A 149 -4.57 -15.51 -16.47
C GLU A 149 -3.04 -15.27 -16.45
N ALA A 150 -2.60 -14.08 -16.02
CA ALA A 150 -1.18 -13.75 -15.86
C ALA A 150 -0.51 -14.54 -14.73
N THR A 151 -1.25 -14.85 -13.65
CA THR A 151 -0.72 -15.63 -12.51
C THR A 151 -0.77 -17.14 -12.76
N VAL A 152 -1.77 -17.64 -13.49
CA VAL A 152 -1.96 -19.08 -13.78
C VAL A 152 -1.03 -19.59 -14.90
N ASN A 153 -0.55 -18.71 -15.80
CA ASN A 153 0.39 -19.07 -16.87
C ASN A 153 1.77 -18.39 -16.72
N PRO A 154 2.56 -18.73 -15.68
CA PRO A 154 3.89 -18.15 -15.48
C PRO A 154 4.90 -18.54 -16.59
N ALA A 155 4.60 -19.59 -17.37
CA ALA A 155 5.50 -20.13 -18.39
C ALA A 155 5.74 -19.21 -19.60
N ARG A 156 5.01 -18.10 -19.74
CA ARG A 156 5.16 -17.16 -20.88
C ARG A 156 5.82 -15.83 -20.53
N GLN A 157 6.03 -15.50 -19.26
CA GLN A 157 6.62 -14.22 -18.86
C GLN A 157 7.71 -14.47 -17.81
N GLY A 158 8.97 -14.30 -18.21
CA GLY A 158 10.12 -14.46 -17.33
C GLY A 158 10.02 -13.53 -16.13
N SER A 159 10.21 -14.09 -14.93
CA SER A 159 10.25 -13.40 -13.63
C SER A 159 8.98 -12.58 -13.32
N VAL A 160 7.92 -13.27 -12.91
CA VAL A 160 6.74 -12.61 -12.34
C VAL A 160 7.04 -12.29 -10.87
N ALA A 161 7.03 -11.00 -10.54
CA ALA A 161 7.09 -10.51 -9.18
C ALA A 161 5.95 -11.15 -8.36
N GLN A 162 6.30 -11.67 -7.18
CA GLN A 162 5.32 -12.26 -6.27
C GLN A 162 4.21 -11.23 -5.99
N PRO A 163 2.93 -11.59 -6.10
CA PRO A 163 1.83 -10.66 -5.87
C PRO A 163 1.98 -10.05 -4.48
N GLN A 164 2.00 -8.72 -4.41
CA GLN A 164 2.20 -8.04 -3.14
C GLN A 164 0.97 -8.28 -2.25
N ALA A 165 1.17 -8.30 -0.94
CA ALA A 165 0.06 -8.48 0.02
C ALA A 165 -1.08 -7.46 -0.20
N ALA A 166 -0.75 -6.26 -0.70
CA ALA A 166 -1.71 -5.24 -1.07
C ALA A 166 -2.65 -5.66 -2.22
N ASP A 167 -2.19 -6.46 -3.18
CA ASP A 167 -3.00 -6.91 -4.32
C ASP A 167 -3.98 -8.00 -3.89
N VAL A 168 -3.56 -8.87 -2.98
CA VAL A 168 -4.43 -9.90 -2.37
C VAL A 168 -5.55 -9.26 -1.54
N GLU A 169 -5.23 -8.20 -0.80
CA GLU A 169 -6.21 -7.48 0.01
C GLU A 169 -7.24 -6.72 -0.86
N LYS A 170 -6.78 -6.06 -1.94
CA LYS A 170 -7.69 -5.45 -2.92
C LYS A 170 -8.63 -6.49 -3.56
N LEU A 171 -8.10 -7.67 -3.87
CA LEU A 171 -8.91 -8.76 -4.41
C LEU A 171 -9.97 -9.22 -3.40
N ARG A 172 -9.61 -9.34 -2.12
CA ARG A 172 -10.57 -9.66 -1.06
C ARG A 172 -11.68 -8.61 -0.93
N GLN A 173 -11.33 -7.33 -0.97
CA GLN A 173 -12.29 -6.23 -0.92
C GLN A 173 -13.27 -6.30 -2.10
N HIS A 174 -12.76 -6.52 -3.32
CA HIS A 174 -13.61 -6.68 -4.51
C HIS A 174 -14.54 -7.90 -4.40
N CYS A 175 -14.03 -9.05 -3.94
CA CYS A 175 -14.85 -10.23 -3.72
C CYS A 175 -15.96 -10.00 -2.67
N ALA A 176 -15.68 -9.22 -1.61
CA ALA A 176 -16.67 -8.88 -0.59
C ALA A 176 -17.80 -8.01 -1.16
N VAL A 177 -17.47 -6.97 -1.94
CA VAL A 177 -18.46 -6.11 -2.61
C VAL A 177 -19.33 -6.92 -3.58
N MET A 178 -18.72 -7.82 -4.35
CA MET A 178 -19.45 -8.68 -5.28
C MET A 178 -20.41 -9.64 -4.57
N THR A 179 -19.98 -10.21 -3.44
CA THR A 179 -20.83 -11.12 -2.65
C THR A 179 -22.02 -10.36 -2.04
N ALA A 180 -21.82 -9.13 -1.59
CA ALA A 180 -22.89 -8.28 -1.10
C ALA A 180 -23.90 -7.91 -2.20
N ALA A 181 -23.43 -7.47 -3.37
CA ALA A 181 -24.30 -7.16 -4.52
C ALA A 181 -25.10 -8.38 -5.01
N ALA A 182 -24.48 -9.57 -5.02
CA ALA A 182 -25.19 -10.80 -5.36
C ALA A 182 -26.29 -11.14 -4.35
N ALA A 183 -26.05 -10.92 -3.05
CA ALA A 183 -27.04 -11.12 -2.00
C ALA A 183 -28.23 -10.15 -2.13
N GLU A 184 -27.99 -8.88 -2.47
CA GLU A 184 -29.04 -7.90 -2.72
C GLU A 184 -29.92 -8.27 -3.91
N LEU A 185 -29.31 -8.68 -5.04
CA LEU A 185 -30.06 -9.15 -6.20
C LEU A 185 -30.91 -10.39 -5.88
N GLN A 186 -30.38 -11.33 -5.10
CA GLN A 186 -31.13 -12.49 -4.63
C GLN A 186 -32.32 -12.09 -3.75
N GLN A 187 -32.17 -11.05 -2.93
CA GLN A 187 -33.25 -10.52 -2.10
C GLN A 187 -34.35 -9.85 -2.94
N VAL A 188 -33.99 -9.05 -3.95
CA VAL A 188 -34.95 -8.40 -4.86
C VAL A 188 -35.74 -9.44 -5.64
N LEU A 189 -35.07 -10.43 -6.22
CA LEU A 189 -35.74 -11.52 -6.94
C LEU A 189 -36.70 -12.31 -6.05
N SER A 190 -36.34 -12.51 -4.77
CA SER A 190 -37.22 -13.18 -3.81
C SER A 190 -38.46 -12.34 -3.44
N GLN A 191 -38.40 -11.02 -3.57
CA GLN A 191 -39.55 -10.14 -3.33
C GLN A 191 -40.51 -10.10 -4.53
N ASP A 192 -39.98 -10.01 -5.76
CA ASP A 192 -40.80 -9.98 -6.98
C ASP A 192 -41.61 -11.27 -7.19
N THR A 193 -41.06 -12.43 -6.79
CA THR A 193 -41.83 -13.69 -6.82
C THR A 193 -43.06 -13.69 -5.93
N ARG A 194 -43.10 -12.89 -4.86
CA ARG A 194 -44.24 -12.84 -3.92
C ARG A 194 -45.36 -11.91 -4.38
N THR A 195 -45.05 -10.90 -5.19
CA THR A 195 -46.05 -9.93 -5.68
C THR A 195 -46.80 -10.42 -6.91
N ALA A 196 -46.26 -11.39 -7.64
CA ALA A 196 -46.90 -11.93 -8.85
C ALA A 196 -48.07 -12.91 -8.54
N GLU A 197 -48.06 -13.59 -7.40
CA GLU A 197 -49.08 -14.61 -7.08
C GLU A 197 -50.44 -14.05 -6.63
N THR A 198 -50.57 -12.73 -6.41
CA THR A 198 -51.83 -12.09 -6.00
C THR A 198 -52.60 -11.44 -7.14
N SER A 199 -52.12 -11.50 -8.39
CA SER A 199 -52.69 -10.75 -9.51
C SER A 199 -53.48 -11.57 -10.54
N ASP A 200 -53.61 -12.89 -10.40
CA ASP A 200 -54.31 -13.70 -11.40
C ASP A 200 -55.70 -14.17 -10.93
N GLY A 201 -56.73 -13.51 -11.45
CA GLY A 201 -58.13 -13.91 -11.28
C GLY A 201 -59.11 -12.74 -11.19
N GLY A 202 -59.29 -11.97 -12.27
CA GLY A 202 -60.27 -10.87 -12.23
C GLY A 202 -60.64 -10.20 -13.56
N THR A 203 -60.51 -10.87 -14.70
CA THR A 203 -60.98 -10.33 -15.99
C THR A 203 -62.45 -10.65 -16.18
N GLY A 204 -63.34 -9.70 -15.90
CA GLY A 204 -64.72 -9.78 -16.40
C GLY A 204 -65.75 -9.03 -15.56
N GLY A 205 -66.09 -7.80 -15.99
CA GLY A 205 -67.34 -7.16 -15.59
C GLY A 205 -67.25 -5.64 -15.47
N CYS A 206 -67.58 -4.92 -16.54
CA CYS A 206 -68.05 -3.53 -16.46
C CYS A 206 -69.38 -3.51 -15.69
N PHE A 207 -69.31 -3.46 -14.36
CA PHE A 207 -70.46 -3.13 -13.52
C PHE A 207 -70.20 -1.74 -12.94
N VAL A 208 -71.06 -0.79 -13.28
CA VAL A 208 -71.09 0.55 -12.66
C VAL A 208 -72.07 0.45 -11.49
N PRO A 209 -71.61 0.23 -10.25
CA PRO A 209 -72.50 0.20 -9.10
C PRO A 209 -73.02 1.61 -8.81
N LYS A 210 -74.34 1.72 -8.73
CA LYS A 210 -75.05 2.95 -8.40
C LYS A 210 -74.77 3.33 -6.94
N SER A 211 -74.25 4.53 -6.78
CA SER A 211 -73.70 5.13 -5.57
C SER A 211 -74.74 5.44 -4.49
N GLN A 212 -74.77 4.64 -3.41
CA GLN A 212 -75.42 5.01 -2.13
C GLN A 212 -74.53 4.82 -0.88
N ASN A 213 -73.28 4.34 -1.02
CA ASN A 213 -72.36 4.07 0.11
C ASN A 213 -71.20 5.08 0.24
N SER A 214 -71.29 6.25 -0.41
CA SER A 214 -70.21 7.24 -0.50
C SER A 214 -69.74 7.84 0.84
N SER A 215 -70.60 7.85 1.86
CA SER A 215 -70.27 8.36 3.20
C SER A 215 -69.31 7.44 3.97
N ALA A 216 -69.52 6.13 3.94
CA ALA A 216 -68.69 5.16 4.66
C ALA A 216 -67.26 5.06 4.07
N ASN A 217 -67.16 5.18 2.74
CA ASN A 217 -65.87 5.15 2.03
C ASN A 217 -65.02 6.40 2.33
N ALA A 218 -65.65 7.57 2.53
CA ALA A 218 -64.93 8.79 2.86
C ALA A 218 -64.26 8.72 4.24
N VAL A 219 -64.92 8.10 5.23
CA VAL A 219 -64.36 7.91 6.58
C VAL A 219 -63.19 6.92 6.56
N GLN A 220 -63.30 5.81 5.82
CA GLN A 220 -62.18 4.87 5.66
C GLN A 220 -61.00 5.48 4.91
N ALA A 221 -61.25 6.27 3.85
CA ALA A 221 -60.19 6.96 3.12
C ALA A 221 -59.43 7.93 4.04
N LYS A 222 -60.15 8.65 4.91
CA LYS A 222 -59.55 9.54 5.91
C LYS A 222 -58.68 8.77 6.91
N GLN A 223 -59.19 7.68 7.47
CA GLN A 223 -58.41 6.85 8.41
C GLN A 223 -57.16 6.24 7.77
N ARG A 224 -57.23 5.83 6.49
CA ARG A 224 -56.05 5.35 5.76
C ARG A 224 -55.03 6.46 5.56
N SER A 225 -55.47 7.66 5.20
CA SER A 225 -54.56 8.80 5.05
C SER A 225 -53.91 9.20 6.38
N GLU A 226 -54.63 9.16 7.50
CA GLU A 226 -54.07 9.45 8.83
C GLU A 226 -53.04 8.38 9.25
N ALA A 227 -53.31 7.11 8.96
CA ALA A 227 -52.36 6.03 9.22
C ALA A 227 -51.09 6.14 8.34
N GLU A 228 -51.24 6.52 7.06
CA GLU A 228 -50.13 6.75 6.15
C GLU A 228 -49.27 7.93 6.60
N VAL A 229 -49.90 9.03 7.08
CA VAL A 229 -49.17 10.17 7.64
C VAL A 229 -48.36 9.77 8.87
N LEU A 230 -48.93 8.99 9.81
CA LEU A 230 -48.19 8.51 10.97
C LEU A 230 -47.00 7.60 10.58
N GLN A 231 -47.18 6.75 9.57
CA GLN A 231 -46.09 5.91 9.05
C GLN A 231 -44.99 6.74 8.36
N LEU A 232 -45.38 7.77 7.62
CA LEU A 232 -44.43 8.72 7.03
C LEU A 232 -43.68 9.52 8.10
N GLU A 233 -44.35 9.92 9.19
CA GLU A 233 -43.70 10.59 10.32
C GLU A 233 -42.69 9.68 11.03
N GLU A 234 -43.04 8.42 11.27
CA GLU A 234 -42.14 7.43 11.87
C GLU A 234 -40.90 7.18 10.98
N THR A 235 -41.11 6.99 9.68
CA THR A 235 -40.00 6.79 8.72
C THR A 235 -39.13 8.04 8.61
N CYS A 236 -39.72 9.24 8.60
CA CYS A 236 -38.97 10.49 8.63
C CYS A 236 -38.14 10.63 9.91
N GLN A 237 -38.68 10.23 11.08
CA GLN A 237 -37.94 10.26 12.33
C GLN A 237 -36.79 9.27 12.32
N LYS A 238 -37.02 8.03 11.86
CA LYS A 238 -35.98 7.01 11.71
C LYS A 238 -34.85 7.48 10.78
N LEU A 239 -35.19 8.07 9.64
CA LEU A 239 -34.20 8.62 8.71
C LEU A 239 -33.40 9.79 9.33
N LYS A 240 -34.03 10.65 10.13
CA LYS A 240 -33.32 11.72 10.85
C LYS A 240 -32.33 11.15 11.86
N ASP A 241 -32.72 10.13 12.61
CA ASP A 241 -31.83 9.48 13.58
C ASP A 241 -30.65 8.78 12.88
N GLU A 242 -30.90 8.17 11.71
CA GLU A 242 -29.87 7.57 10.87
C GLU A 242 -28.89 8.62 10.32
N VAL A 243 -29.38 9.76 9.83
CA VAL A 243 -28.54 10.89 9.39
C VAL A 243 -27.67 11.41 10.54
N ALA A 244 -28.23 11.62 11.74
CA ALA A 244 -27.47 12.06 12.90
C ALA A 244 -26.37 11.05 13.32
N SER A 245 -26.66 9.75 13.21
CA SER A 245 -25.67 8.68 13.44
C SER A 245 -24.55 8.72 12.42
N LEU A 246 -24.87 8.89 11.13
CA LEU A 246 -23.88 8.98 10.04
C LEU A 246 -23.03 10.25 10.14
N GLU A 247 -23.61 11.39 10.51
CA GLU A 247 -22.86 12.63 10.78
C GLU A 247 -21.86 12.44 11.93
N GLY A 248 -22.27 11.74 12.99
CA GLY A 248 -21.38 11.37 14.09
C GLY A 248 -20.25 10.40 13.68
N GLN A 249 -20.49 9.54 12.69
CA GLN A 249 -19.45 8.70 12.09
C GLN A 249 -18.50 9.51 11.20
N GLY A 250 -19.01 10.52 10.50
CA GLY A 250 -18.20 11.46 9.71
C GLY A 250 -17.15 12.19 10.55
N ALA A 251 -17.55 12.73 11.71
CA ALA A 251 -16.63 13.37 12.64
C ALA A 251 -15.49 12.42 13.10
N ARG A 252 -15.79 11.13 13.31
CA ARG A 252 -14.77 10.13 13.65
C ARG A 252 -13.84 9.80 12.48
N ALA A 253 -14.33 9.88 11.24
CA ALA A 253 -13.50 9.68 10.05
C ALA A 253 -12.49 10.82 9.90
N ASP A 254 -12.91 12.06 10.16
CA ASP A 254 -12.03 13.23 10.15
C ASP A 254 -10.92 13.13 11.22
N ASP A 255 -11.27 12.72 12.45
CA ASP A 255 -10.29 12.47 13.52
C ASP A 255 -9.24 11.41 13.11
N LEU A 256 -9.69 10.33 12.45
CA LEU A 256 -8.80 9.28 11.95
C LEU A 256 -7.91 9.78 10.81
N GLU A 257 -8.42 10.65 9.94
CA GLU A 257 -7.62 11.28 8.90
C GLU A 257 -6.56 12.22 9.49
N GLU A 258 -6.88 12.98 10.54
CA GLU A 258 -5.91 13.81 11.26
C GLU A 258 -4.81 12.97 11.90
N VAL A 259 -5.16 11.86 12.57
CA VAL A 259 -4.19 10.92 13.13
C VAL A 259 -3.31 10.32 12.03
N ALA A 260 -3.89 9.92 10.90
CA ALA A 260 -3.13 9.41 9.76
C ALA A 260 -2.16 10.46 9.19
N ALA A 261 -2.60 11.72 9.07
CA ALA A 261 -1.74 12.82 8.62
C ALA A 261 -0.59 13.09 9.61
N SER A 262 -0.87 13.06 10.92
CA SER A 262 0.12 13.18 11.98
C SER A 262 1.17 12.04 11.93
N LEU A 263 0.73 10.80 11.76
CA LEU A 263 1.62 9.64 11.61
C LEU A 263 2.48 9.73 10.35
N ARG A 264 1.92 10.15 9.21
CA ARG A 264 2.69 10.36 7.97
C ARG A 264 3.78 11.41 8.18
N ARG A 265 3.48 12.51 8.89
CA ARG A 265 4.45 13.55 9.24
C ARG A 265 5.58 12.99 10.12
N ARG A 266 5.23 12.23 11.18
CA ARG A 266 6.22 11.63 12.08
C ARG A 266 7.10 10.59 11.39
N VAL A 267 6.54 9.79 10.50
CA VAL A 267 7.32 8.83 9.68
C VAL A 267 8.29 9.56 8.75
N ALA A 268 7.89 10.69 8.16
CA ALA A 268 8.79 11.49 7.32
C ALA A 268 9.96 12.08 8.13
N GLU A 269 9.70 12.56 9.35
CA GLU A 269 10.72 13.06 10.27
C GLU A 269 11.70 11.95 10.68
N LEU A 270 11.21 10.78 11.10
CA LEU A 270 12.06 9.65 11.48
C LEU A 270 12.93 9.16 10.31
N ARG A 271 12.43 9.18 9.07
CA ARG A 271 13.24 8.85 7.89
C ARG A 271 14.36 9.87 7.64
N ALA A 272 14.10 11.16 7.89
CA ALA A 272 15.12 12.19 7.80
C ALA A 272 16.21 12.00 8.88
N GLU A 273 15.81 11.66 10.11
CA GLU A 273 16.74 11.33 11.19
C GLU A 273 17.56 10.08 10.88
N GLU A 274 16.95 9.02 10.35
CA GLU A 274 17.63 7.80 9.93
C GLU A 274 18.65 8.08 8.81
N ALA A 275 18.29 8.90 7.82
CA ALA A 275 19.21 9.32 6.76
C ALA A 275 20.41 10.10 7.33
N LYS A 276 20.19 10.99 8.30
CA LYS A 276 21.26 11.72 9.00
C LYS A 276 22.17 10.76 9.78
N ALA A 277 21.62 9.79 10.49
CA ALA A 277 22.39 8.78 11.21
C ALA A 277 23.22 7.90 10.24
N ALA A 278 22.66 7.55 9.08
CA ALA A 278 23.38 6.82 8.04
C ALA A 278 24.55 7.64 7.47
N ALA A 279 24.37 8.94 7.23
CA ALA A 279 25.45 9.84 6.79
C ALA A 279 26.60 9.88 7.81
N LEU A 280 26.29 10.07 9.11
CA LEU A 280 27.30 10.06 10.17
C LEU A 280 28.05 8.72 10.26
N ARG A 281 27.37 7.58 10.07
CA ARG A 281 28.05 6.27 10.05
C ARG A 281 29.03 6.14 8.88
N ASN A 282 28.68 6.71 7.72
CA ASN A 282 29.57 6.73 6.56
C ASN A 282 30.78 7.64 6.81
N GLU A 283 30.58 8.83 7.37
CA GLU A 283 31.67 9.72 7.78
C GLU A 283 32.61 9.04 8.80
N CYS A 284 32.07 8.35 9.80
CA CYS A 284 32.91 7.59 10.74
C CYS A 284 33.69 6.46 10.06
N ARG A 285 33.11 5.80 9.05
CA ARG A 285 33.81 4.76 8.28
C ARG A 285 34.96 5.37 7.48
N GLU A 286 34.72 6.51 6.84
CA GLU A 286 35.73 7.26 6.08
C GLU A 286 36.89 7.70 6.98
N LEU A 287 36.59 8.32 8.13
CA LEU A 287 37.61 8.72 9.10
C LEU A 287 38.43 7.53 9.62
N ARG A 288 37.80 6.37 9.85
CA ARG A 288 38.52 5.15 10.24
C ARG A 288 39.46 4.66 9.13
N PHE A 289 39.05 4.77 7.87
CA PHE A 289 39.90 4.42 6.73
C PHE A 289 41.11 5.35 6.64
N GLN A 290 40.90 6.66 6.75
CA GLN A 290 41.98 7.66 6.76
C GLN A 290 42.96 7.46 7.92
N ILE A 291 42.47 7.13 9.12
CA ILE A 291 43.33 6.79 10.27
C ILE A 291 44.17 5.54 9.95
N ALA A 292 43.58 4.50 9.37
CA ALA A 292 44.31 3.28 9.01
C ALA A 292 45.39 3.56 7.95
N GLU A 293 45.10 4.40 6.96
CA GLU A 293 46.06 4.83 5.94
C GLU A 293 47.22 5.64 6.56
N LEU A 294 46.91 6.60 7.43
CA LEU A 294 47.94 7.36 8.16
C LEU A 294 48.80 6.43 9.02
N VAL A 295 48.19 5.50 9.75
CA VAL A 295 48.93 4.52 10.58
C VAL A 295 49.82 3.63 9.71
N ALA A 296 49.33 3.14 8.56
CA ALA A 296 50.15 2.36 7.63
C ALA A 296 51.36 3.16 7.13
N SER A 297 51.14 4.42 6.72
CA SER A 297 52.24 5.29 6.25
C SER A 297 53.32 5.52 7.32
N VAL A 298 52.92 5.69 8.59
CA VAL A 298 53.86 5.90 9.71
C VAL A 298 54.58 4.61 10.11
N VAL A 299 53.94 3.44 9.94
CA VAL A 299 54.53 2.14 10.28
C VAL A 299 55.47 1.60 9.19
N ASP A 300 55.28 2.01 7.94
CA ASP A 300 56.09 1.57 6.79
C ASP A 300 57.40 2.38 6.62
N ASP A 301 57.45 3.64 7.07
CA ASP A 301 58.66 4.50 7.01
C ASP A 301 59.86 4.11 7.91
N PRO A 302 59.72 3.55 9.13
CA PRO A 302 60.86 3.33 10.03
C PRO A 302 61.82 2.27 9.52
N ALA A 303 61.38 1.37 8.63
CA ALA A 303 62.28 0.41 7.98
C ALA A 303 63.20 1.09 6.96
N ALA A 304 62.67 2.06 6.21
CA ALA A 304 63.44 2.84 5.24
C ALA A 304 64.44 3.77 5.94
N GLU A 305 64.01 4.49 6.98
CA GLU A 305 64.90 5.34 7.79
C GLU A 305 66.01 4.51 8.46
N ARG A 306 65.70 3.30 8.92
CA ARG A 306 66.68 2.42 9.57
C ARG A 306 67.73 1.89 8.59
N GLU A 307 67.36 1.60 7.35
CA GLU A 307 68.34 1.24 6.32
C GLU A 307 69.18 2.44 5.88
N GLU A 308 68.60 3.63 5.73
CA GLU A 308 69.36 4.84 5.44
C GLU A 308 70.39 5.15 6.55
N LEU A 309 69.99 5.05 7.82
CA LEU A 309 70.88 5.22 8.96
C LEU A 309 72.03 4.20 8.98
N LYS A 310 71.75 2.93 8.64
CA LYS A 310 72.79 1.89 8.50
C LYS A 310 73.80 2.25 7.41
N VAL A 311 73.33 2.68 6.24
CA VAL A 311 74.20 3.10 5.13
C VAL A 311 75.08 4.29 5.54
N ARG A 312 74.51 5.29 6.22
CA ARG A 312 75.27 6.44 6.75
C ARG A 312 76.31 6.03 7.79
N LEU A 313 75.96 5.14 8.72
CA LEU A 313 76.90 4.58 9.71
C LEU A 313 78.04 3.79 9.06
N GLN A 314 77.74 3.01 8.01
CA GLN A 314 78.74 2.24 7.28
C GLN A 314 79.69 3.15 6.46
N GLY A 315 79.20 4.27 5.91
CA GLY A 315 80.05 5.26 5.26
C GLY A 315 81.02 5.94 6.24
N LEU A 316 80.54 6.28 7.44
CA LEU A 316 81.38 6.88 8.48
C LEU A 316 82.46 5.92 9.01
N SER A 317 82.19 4.61 9.05
CA SER A 317 83.21 3.64 9.47
C SER A 317 84.30 3.39 8.42
N GLN A 318 84.00 3.62 7.13
CA GLN A 318 84.97 3.44 6.03
C GLN A 318 85.81 4.70 5.76
N GLY A 319 85.33 5.90 6.11
CA GLY A 319 86.03 7.17 5.87
C GLY A 319 87.02 7.61 6.97
N GLY A 320 87.25 6.78 7.99
CA GLY A 320 88.07 7.11 9.17
C GLY A 320 89.51 6.60 9.16
N CYS A 321 90.13 6.38 8.00
CA CYS A 321 91.53 5.97 7.87
C CYS A 321 92.38 7.02 7.17
#